data_AF-A0A517Z668-F1
#
_entry.id   AF-A0A517Z668-F1
#
_cell.length_a   1.000
_cell.length_b   1.000
_cell.length_c   1.000
_cell.angle_alpha   90.00
_cell.angle_beta   90.00
_cell.angle_gamma   90.00
#
_symmetry.space_group_name_H-M   'P 1'
#
loop_
_entity.id
_entity.type
_entity.pdbx_description
1 polymer ?
#
loop_
_entity_poly.entity_id
_entity_poly.type
_entity_poly.pdbx_seq_one_letter_code
_entity_poly.pdbx_strand_id
1 'polypeptide(L)'
;MLPQSSEERLEAQVEFVRVWHEHDVENGVGYALVSTSLEHKRHNAARDLRWQFVFGSAVIRLDKEAGRRIRWHAHHCAAERVIHFDFRRSHLGKLFGR
;
A
#
# COMPACT_ATOMS: atom_id res chain seq x y z
N MET A 1 17.27 -11.55 3.54
CA MET A 1 17.75 -10.26 4.07
C MET A 1 17.32 -9.15 3.13
N LEU A 2 16.91 -8.00 3.67
CA LEU A 2 16.66 -6.80 2.87
C LEU A 2 17.99 -6.10 2.57
N PRO A 3 18.14 -5.38 1.43
CA PRO A 3 19.32 -4.58 1.17
C PRO A 3 19.41 -3.41 2.14
N GLN A 4 20.55 -3.26 2.82
CA GLN A 4 20.77 -2.18 3.79
C GLN A 4 20.55 -0.79 3.20
N SER A 5 20.88 -0.60 1.92
CA SER A 5 20.67 0.65 1.19
C SER A 5 19.20 1.07 1.01
N SER A 6 18.24 0.21 1.37
CA SER A 6 16.81 0.49 1.30
C SER A 6 16.13 0.62 2.67
N GLU A 7 16.85 0.37 3.77
CA GLU A 7 16.29 0.38 5.12
C GLU A 7 15.71 1.76 5.46
N GLU A 8 16.49 2.82 5.35
CA GLU A 8 16.06 4.20 5.64
C GLU A 8 14.83 4.62 4.82
N ARG A 9 14.80 4.26 3.53
CA ARG A 9 13.66 4.58 2.64
C ARG A 9 12.41 3.80 3.03
N LEU A 10 12.57 2.55 3.47
CA LEU A 10 11.45 1.71 3.88
C LEU A 10 10.89 2.19 5.22
N GLU A 11 11.74 2.57 6.17
CA GLU A 11 11.32 3.15 7.44
C GLU A 11 10.54 4.45 7.23
N ALA A 12 11.05 5.36 6.39
CA ALA A 12 10.35 6.58 6.03
C ALA A 12 8.98 6.30 5.36
N GLN A 13 8.90 5.27 4.50
CA GLN A 13 7.65 4.85 3.88
C GLN A 13 6.65 4.29 4.90
N VAL A 14 7.11 3.48 5.86
CA VAL A 14 6.25 2.95 6.93
C VAL A 14 5.70 4.09 7.78
N GLU A 15 6.54 5.08 8.12
CA GLU A 15 6.10 6.24 8.90
C GLU A 15 5.09 7.10 8.14
N PHE A 16 5.31 7.30 6.83
CA PHE A 16 4.34 7.95 5.96
C PHE A 16 2.98 7.21 5.97
N VAL A 17 3.00 5.87 5.82
CA VAL A 17 1.78 5.07 5.85
C VAL A 17 1.12 5.10 7.22
N ARG A 18 1.89 5.16 8.32
CA ARG A 18 1.35 5.29 9.68
C ARG A 18 0.49 6.53 9.80
N VAL A 19 1.05 7.70 9.50
CA VAL A 19 0.32 8.98 9.57
C VAL A 19 -0.90 8.96 8.65
N TRP A 20 -0.73 8.42 7.45
CA TRP A 20 -1.81 8.36 6.47
C TRP A 20 -2.96 7.45 6.89
N HIS A 21 -2.63 6.28 7.45
CA HIS A 21 -3.59 5.29 7.93
C HIS A 21 -4.31 5.78 9.19
N GLU A 22 -3.62 6.44 10.11
CA GLU A 22 -4.25 7.08 11.28
C GLU A 22 -5.30 8.10 10.84
N HIS A 23 -4.92 9.02 9.94
CA HIS A 23 -5.86 10.00 9.39
C HIS A 23 -7.05 9.34 8.69
N ASP A 24 -6.83 8.30 7.88
CA ASP A 24 -7.91 7.57 7.22
C ASP A 24 -8.88 6.95 8.24
N VAL A 25 -8.36 6.25 9.25
CA VAL A 25 -9.15 5.57 10.28
C VAL A 25 -9.95 6.57 11.11
N GLU A 26 -9.39 7.73 11.44
CA GLU A 26 -10.09 8.82 12.12
C GLU A 26 -11.28 9.34 11.31
N ASN A 27 -11.13 9.40 9.97
CA ASN A 27 -12.20 9.77 9.05
C ASN A 27 -13.18 8.61 8.74
N GLY A 28 -13.01 7.45 9.38
CA GLY A 28 -13.85 6.27 9.17
C GLY A 28 -13.67 5.63 7.79
N VAL A 29 -12.51 5.81 7.17
CA VAL A 29 -12.17 5.27 5.84
C VAL A 29 -10.80 4.60 5.85
N GLY A 30 -10.37 4.07 4.71
CA GLY A 30 -9.01 3.58 4.49
C GLY A 30 -8.53 2.46 5.43
N TYR A 31 -9.45 1.72 6.05
CA TYR A 31 -9.12 0.59 6.91
C TYR A 31 -8.24 -0.45 6.19
N ALA A 32 -7.45 -1.19 6.95
CA ALA A 32 -6.67 -2.31 6.46
C ALA A 32 -7.59 -3.43 5.96
N LEU A 33 -7.16 -4.11 4.90
CA LEU A 33 -7.84 -5.30 4.40
C LEU A 33 -7.52 -6.49 5.32
N VAL A 34 -8.49 -6.88 6.14
CA VAL A 34 -8.42 -8.08 6.99
C VAL A 34 -9.61 -8.99 6.74
N SER A 35 -9.43 -10.30 6.90
CA SER A 35 -10.55 -11.24 6.80
C SER A 35 -11.53 -11.06 7.97
N THR A 36 -12.79 -11.41 7.74
CA THR A 36 -13.83 -11.43 8.77
C THR A 36 -13.40 -12.28 9.98
N SER A 37 -12.87 -13.47 9.75
CA SER A 37 -12.32 -14.35 10.78
C SER A 37 -11.22 -13.70 11.64
N LEU A 38 -10.36 -12.87 11.03
CA LEU A 38 -9.30 -12.17 11.77
C LEU A 38 -9.88 -11.05 12.63
N GLU A 39 -10.86 -10.32 12.12
CA GLU A 39 -11.59 -9.29 12.87
C GLU A 39 -12.31 -9.88 14.09
N HIS A 40 -12.87 -11.10 13.96
CA HIS A 40 -13.48 -11.81 15.09
C HIS A 40 -12.47 -12.20 16.17
N LYS A 41 -11.28 -12.66 15.76
CA LYS A 41 -10.21 -13.05 16.71
C LYS A 41 -9.53 -11.84 17.35
N ARG A 42 -9.45 -10.74 16.61
CA ARG A 42 -8.81 -9.49 17.02
C ARG A 42 -9.70 -8.32 16.63
N HIS A 43 -10.50 -7.88 17.60
CA HIS A 43 -11.34 -6.71 17.43
C HIS A 43 -10.48 -5.50 17.01
N ASN A 44 -10.97 -4.74 16.03
CA ASN A 44 -10.28 -3.60 15.42
C ASN A 44 -8.99 -3.95 14.66
N ALA A 45 -8.81 -5.18 14.19
CA ALA A 45 -7.66 -5.55 13.36
C ALA A 45 -7.53 -4.65 12.13
N ALA A 46 -8.64 -4.23 11.52
CA ALA A 46 -8.61 -3.33 10.36
C ALA A 46 -8.16 -1.89 10.67
N ARG A 47 -8.16 -1.48 11.95
CA ARG A 47 -7.66 -0.17 12.38
C ARG A 47 -6.16 -0.17 12.61
N ASP A 48 -5.55 -1.34 12.68
CA ASP A 48 -4.16 -1.51 13.06
C ASP A 48 -3.26 -1.48 11.82
N LEU A 49 -2.25 -0.61 11.88
CA LEU A 49 -1.25 -0.42 10.82
C LEU A 49 -0.55 -1.73 10.44
N ARG A 50 -0.40 -2.68 11.38
CA ARG A 50 0.27 -3.98 11.14
C ARG A 50 -0.40 -4.78 10.02
N TRP A 51 -1.66 -4.51 9.72
CA TRP A 51 -2.40 -5.17 8.65
C TRP A 51 -2.52 -4.32 7.38
N GLN A 52 -1.98 -3.11 7.38
CA GLN A 52 -2.01 -2.20 6.25
C GLN A 52 -0.86 -2.47 5.27
N PHE A 53 -1.09 -2.21 3.99
CA PHE A 53 -0.04 -2.29 2.97
C PHE A 53 0.92 -1.11 3.07
N VAL A 54 2.23 -1.39 3.07
CA VAL A 54 3.29 -0.36 2.98
C VAL A 54 3.22 0.43 1.67
N PHE A 55 2.71 -0.19 0.61
CA PHE A 55 2.47 0.45 -0.68
C PHE A 55 0.97 0.41 -1.01
N GLY A 56 0.22 1.30 -0.36
CA GLY A 56 -1.20 1.45 -0.55
C GLY A 56 -1.58 2.12 -1.87
N SER A 57 -2.72 1.74 -2.43
CA SER A 57 -3.40 2.43 -3.52
C SER A 57 -3.75 3.85 -3.08
N ALA A 58 -3.68 4.82 -3.99
CA ALA A 58 -4.18 6.17 -3.75
C ALA A 58 -5.71 6.21 -3.56
N VAL A 59 -6.41 5.21 -4.09
CA VAL A 59 -7.88 5.12 -4.07
C VAL A 59 -8.36 4.16 -2.99
N ILE A 60 -9.33 4.62 -2.20
CA ILE A 60 -10.07 3.82 -1.21
C ILE A 60 -11.25 3.15 -1.91
N ARG A 61 -11.52 1.87 -1.58
CA ARG A 61 -12.63 1.10 -2.16
C ARG A 61 -13.55 0.55 -1.07
N LEU A 62 -14.82 0.34 -1.41
CA LEU A 62 -15.74 -0.39 -0.54
C LEU A 62 -15.42 -1.88 -0.60
N ASP A 63 -15.13 -2.47 0.56
CA ASP A 63 -15.10 -3.90 0.75
C ASP A 63 -16.54 -4.41 0.82
N LYS A 64 -16.93 -5.28 -0.12
CA LYS A 64 -18.27 -5.85 -0.17
C LYS A 64 -18.51 -6.90 0.91
N GLU A 65 -17.45 -7.55 1.40
CA GLU A 65 -17.55 -8.62 2.39
C GLU A 65 -17.72 -8.04 3.79
N ALA A 66 -16.88 -7.06 4.15
CA ALA A 66 -16.91 -6.43 5.47
C ALA A 66 -17.73 -5.12 5.53
N GLY A 67 -18.25 -4.62 4.40
CA GLY A 67 -19.07 -3.41 4.35
C GLY A 67 -18.33 -2.11 4.70
N ARG A 68 -16.99 -2.09 4.64
CA ARG A 68 -16.15 -0.96 5.09
C ARG A 68 -15.29 -0.41 3.95
N ARG A 69 -14.88 0.86 4.07
CA ARG A 69 -14.01 1.52 3.09
C ARG A 69 -12.54 1.20 3.40
N ILE A 70 -11.88 0.44 2.53
CA ILE A 70 -10.52 -0.07 2.74
C ILE A 70 -9.52 0.51 1.76
N ARG A 71 -8.25 0.52 2.17
CA ARG A 71 -7.12 0.80 1.30
C ARG A 71 -6.52 -0.52 0.80
N TRP A 72 -6.57 -0.72 -0.51
CA TRP A 72 -5.92 -1.86 -1.15
C TRP A 72 -4.43 -1.57 -1.38
N HIS A 73 -3.68 -2.59 -1.75
CA HIS A 73 -2.34 -2.42 -2.30
C HIS A 73 -2.39 -1.59 -3.61
N ALA A 74 -1.30 -0.91 -3.92
CA ALA A 74 -1.15 -0.18 -5.17
C ALA A 74 -1.27 -1.14 -6.37
N HIS A 75 -2.00 -0.72 -7.40
CA HIS A 75 -2.16 -1.51 -8.62
C HIS A 75 -0.81 -1.67 -9.34
N HIS A 76 -0.50 -2.85 -9.87
CA HIS A 76 0.79 -3.14 -10.52
C HIS A 76 1.16 -2.12 -11.62
N CYS A 77 0.18 -1.69 -12.43
CA CYS A 77 0.39 -0.68 -13.47
C CYS A 77 0.92 0.66 -12.96
N ALA A 78 0.68 1.00 -11.69
CA ALA A 78 1.20 2.24 -11.11
C ALA A 78 2.74 2.21 -11.04
N ALA A 79 3.31 1.07 -10.64
CA ALA A 79 4.75 0.88 -10.61
C ALA A 79 5.35 0.80 -12.03
N GLU A 80 4.72 0.02 -12.92
CA GLU A 80 5.17 -0.14 -14.31
C GLU A 80 5.22 1.19 -15.06
N ARG A 81 4.23 2.07 -14.84
CA ARG A 81 4.18 3.38 -15.49
C ARG A 81 5.34 4.28 -15.07
N VAL A 82 5.67 4.30 -13.78
CA VAL A 82 6.80 5.10 -13.26
C VAL A 82 8.11 4.61 -13.87
N ILE A 83 8.31 3.29 -13.89
CA ILE A 83 9.50 2.66 -14.49
C ILE A 83 9.60 3.01 -15.97
N HIS A 84 8.53 2.85 -16.74
CA HIS A 84 8.52 3.14 -18.17
C HIS A 84 8.72 4.64 -18.46
N PHE A 85 8.20 5.53 -17.63
CA PHE A 85 8.44 6.97 -17.74
C PHE A 85 9.91 7.32 -17.49
N ASP A 86 10.51 6.81 -16.41
CA ASP A 86 11.92 7.05 -16.09
C ASP A 86 12.86 6.44 -17.13
N PHE A 87 12.51 5.31 -17.73
CA PHE A 87 13.24 4.71 -18.83
C PHE A 87 13.25 5.61 -20.08
N ARG A 88 12.11 6.21 -20.42
CA ARG A 88 12.04 7.19 -21.52
C ARG A 88 12.88 8.43 -21.23
N ARG A 89 12.95 8.86 -19.97
CA ARG A 89 13.72 10.05 -19.56
C ARG A 89 15.23 9.81 -19.52
N SER A 90 15.64 8.59 -19.16
CA SER A 90 17.05 8.22 -18.99
C SER A 90 17.76 7.78 -20.29
N HIS A 91 17.08 7.79 -21.45
CA HIS A 91 17.64 7.35 -22.74
C HIS A 91 18.26 5.94 -22.72
N LEU A 92 17.84 5.07 -21.79
CA LEU A 92 18.32 3.68 -21.69
C LEU A 92 17.67 2.79 -22.76
N GLY A 93 17.67 3.19 -24.03
CA GLY A 93 16.98 2.46 -25.10
C GLY A 93 17.44 1.01 -25.28
N LYS A 94 16.50 0.08 -25.05
CA LYS A 94 16.47 -1.37 -25.37
C LYS A 94 17.28 -2.33 -24.48
N LEU A 95 16.57 -3.08 -23.63
CA LEU A 95 16.98 -4.43 -23.17
C LEU A 95 15.75 -5.30 -22.82
N PHE A 96 14.70 -5.34 -23.65
CA PHE A 96 13.72 -6.43 -23.60
C PHE A 96 13.28 -6.77 -25.02
N GLY A 97 14.15 -7.49 -25.72
CA GLY A 97 13.84 -8.21 -26.93
C GLY A 97 13.87 -9.71 -26.65
N ARG A 98 12.70 -10.30 -26.46
CA ARG A 98 12.26 -11.56 -27.07
C ARG A 98 10.77 -11.74 -26.86
#